data_AF-A0A219ADH2-F1
#
_entry.id   AF-A0A219ADH2-F1
#
_cell.length_a   1.000
_cell.length_b   1.000
_cell.length_c   1.000
_cell.angle_alpha   90.00
_cell.angle_beta   90.00
_cell.angle_gamma   90.00
#
_symmetry.space_group_name_H-M   'P 1'
#
loop_
_entity.id
_entity.type
_entity.pdbx_description
1 polymer ?
#
loop_
_entity_poly.entity_id
_entity_poly.type
_entity_poly.pdbx_seq_one_letter_code
_entity_poly.pdbx_strand_id
1 'polypeptide(L)'
;MIFIPLILAHLLGDFLLQPNSWVADKERKKAGSVYLYLHILLHTVLAFVFLWNIELWWIAATIGFSHFLIDWAKLTFQNAKTKRTWFFVDQLLHVLVIAALSMLYFPYFIWEDFFNSESLKLITAVVFLTVPSSIFIKTLISIWTPVTVEHSKLQTESLVNAGKYIGILERLLVFVFILVDHWEGVGFMIAAKSVFRFSDLAEAKQRKLTEYVLIGTLLSFGIAVLTGILVKI
;
A
#
# COMPACT_ATOMS: atom_id res chain seq x y z
N MET A 1 -18.41 -16.73 -3.18
CA MET A 1 -17.08 -16.26 -2.70
C MET A 1 -17.20 -15.72 -1.28
N ILE A 2 -16.62 -16.42 -0.30
CA ILE A 2 -16.63 -16.01 1.12
C ILE A 2 -15.57 -14.93 1.44
N PHE A 3 -14.61 -14.70 0.55
CA PHE A 3 -13.49 -13.78 0.77
C PHE A 3 -13.93 -12.34 1.08
N ILE A 4 -14.80 -11.75 0.25
CA ILE A 4 -15.22 -10.35 0.42
C ILE A 4 -15.99 -10.13 1.74
N PRO A 5 -17.00 -10.96 2.09
CA PRO A 5 -17.66 -10.87 3.40
C PRO A 5 -16.69 -10.98 4.58
N LEU A 6 -15.69 -11.86 4.50
CA LEU A 6 -14.71 -12.05 5.57
C LEU A 6 -13.70 -10.91 5.67
N ILE A 7 -13.28 -10.33 4.54
CA ILE A 7 -12.47 -9.10 4.53
C ILE A 7 -13.25 -7.94 5.15
N LEU A 8 -14.54 -7.81 4.85
CA LEU A 8 -15.39 -6.80 5.46
C LEU A 8 -15.51 -7.00 6.98
N ALA A 9 -15.75 -8.24 7.43
CA ALA A 9 -15.77 -8.59 8.85
C ALA A 9 -14.45 -8.20 9.55
N HIS A 10 -13.31 -8.53 8.94
CA HIS A 10 -11.97 -8.17 9.44
C HIS A 10 -11.78 -6.66 9.57
N LEU A 11 -12.10 -5.91 8.49
CA LEU A 11 -11.94 -4.45 8.47
C LEU A 11 -12.82 -3.77 9.54
N LEU A 12 -14.05 -4.24 9.72
CA LEU A 12 -14.94 -3.74 10.77
C LEU A 12 -14.39 -4.06 12.16
N GLY A 13 -13.91 -5.29 12.38
CA GLY A 13 -13.39 -5.72 13.67
C GLY A 13 -12.13 -4.98 14.10
N ASP A 14 -11.11 -4.89 13.24
CA ASP A 14 -9.80 -4.33 13.58
C ASP A 14 -9.77 -2.80 13.57
N PHE A 15 -10.49 -2.15 12.66
CA PHE A 15 -10.34 -0.69 12.44
C PHE A 15 -11.50 0.14 12.97
N LEU A 16 -12.72 -0.40 12.95
CA LEU A 16 -13.92 0.37 13.34
C LEU A 16 -14.39 0.04 14.75
N LEU A 17 -14.40 -1.25 15.10
CA LEU A 17 -15.01 -1.77 16.31
C LEU A 17 -14.00 -2.13 17.41
N GLN A 18 -12.71 -1.85 17.20
CA GLN A 18 -11.66 -1.96 18.21
C GLN A 18 -11.25 -0.56 18.72
N PRO A 19 -11.74 -0.13 19.90
CA PRO A 19 -11.37 1.15 20.47
C PRO A 19 -9.88 1.21 20.85
N ASN A 20 -9.28 2.41 20.77
CA ASN A 20 -7.90 2.65 21.20
C ASN A 20 -7.63 2.25 22.67
N SER A 21 -8.65 2.31 23.53
CA SER A 21 -8.54 1.88 24.93
C SER A 21 -8.31 0.36 25.07
N TRP A 22 -8.89 -0.44 24.18
CA TRP A 22 -8.67 -1.89 24.14
C TRP A 22 -7.24 -2.19 23.71
N VAL A 23 -6.77 -1.50 22.67
CA VAL A 23 -5.38 -1.64 22.18
C VAL A 23 -4.40 -1.31 23.30
N ALA A 24 -4.58 -0.20 24.00
CA ALA A 24 -3.71 0.21 25.11
C ALA A 24 -3.69 -0.82 26.25
N ASP A 25 -4.83 -1.39 26.63
CA ASP A 25 -4.88 -2.41 27.68
C ASP A 25 -4.27 -3.75 27.21
N LYS A 26 -4.51 -4.18 25.96
CA LYS A 26 -3.87 -5.35 25.34
C LYS A 26 -2.37 -5.22 25.30
N GLU A 27 -1.83 -4.06 24.90
CA GLU A 27 -0.38 -3.83 24.88
C GLU A 27 0.25 -3.88 26.27
N ARG A 28 -0.48 -3.43 27.31
CA ARG A 28 -0.01 -3.44 28.69
C ARG A 28 -0.09 -4.82 29.35
N LYS A 29 -1.23 -5.51 29.22
CA LYS A 29 -1.52 -6.77 29.94
C LYS A 29 -1.30 -8.03 29.10
N LYS A 30 -1.07 -7.88 27.78
CA LYS A 30 -0.91 -8.98 26.82
C LYS A 30 -2.04 -10.00 26.94
N ALA A 31 -1.72 -11.28 27.12
CA ALA A 31 -2.69 -12.36 27.30
C ALA A 31 -3.59 -12.19 28.55
N GLY A 32 -3.19 -11.36 29.52
CA GLY A 32 -4.03 -11.03 30.69
C GLY A 32 -5.11 -9.97 30.40
N SER A 33 -5.18 -9.41 29.19
CA SER A 33 -6.21 -8.44 28.83
C SER A 33 -7.51 -9.13 28.44
N VAL A 34 -8.61 -8.83 29.14
CA VAL A 34 -9.95 -9.29 28.75
C VAL A 34 -10.33 -8.81 27.35
N TYR A 35 -9.82 -7.65 26.92
CA TYR A 35 -10.09 -7.08 25.61
C TYR A 35 -9.48 -7.89 24.46
N LEU A 36 -8.47 -8.74 24.71
CA LEU A 36 -7.99 -9.69 23.71
C LEU A 36 -9.11 -10.68 23.37
N TYR A 37 -9.70 -11.31 24.39
CA TYR A 37 -10.78 -12.30 24.24
C TYR A 37 -12.07 -11.69 23.69
N LEU A 38 -12.44 -10.48 24.13
CA LEU A 38 -13.59 -9.76 23.56
C LEU A 38 -13.39 -9.43 22.07
N HIS A 39 -12.16 -9.07 21.68
CA HIS A 39 -11.84 -8.78 20.29
C HIS A 39 -11.90 -10.05 19.40
N ILE A 40 -11.45 -11.19 19.92
CA ILE A 40 -11.56 -12.48 19.21
C ILE A 40 -13.02 -12.90 19.06
N LEU A 41 -13.81 -12.73 20.13
CA LEU A 41 -15.25 -13.00 20.09
C LEU A 41 -15.94 -12.11 19.04
N LEU A 42 -15.60 -10.82 19.01
CA LEU A 42 -16.09 -9.88 18.01
C LEU A 42 -15.80 -10.38 16.59
N HIS A 43 -14.57 -10.77 16.28
CA HIS A 43 -14.21 -11.28 14.94
C HIS A 43 -14.94 -12.57 14.58
N THR A 44 -15.08 -13.48 15.55
CA THR A 44 -15.84 -14.73 15.35
C THR A 44 -17.31 -14.42 15.03
N VAL A 45 -17.93 -13.52 15.78
CA VAL A 45 -19.32 -13.11 15.58
C VAL A 45 -19.50 -12.38 14.24
N LEU A 46 -18.60 -11.46 13.89
CA LEU A 46 -18.65 -10.76 12.60
C LEU A 46 -18.51 -11.75 11.45
N ALA A 47 -17.59 -12.71 11.53
CA ALA A 47 -17.46 -13.76 10.53
C ALA A 47 -18.76 -14.56 10.36
N PHE A 48 -19.41 -14.97 11.46
CA PHE A 48 -20.72 -15.64 11.39
C PHE A 48 -21.80 -14.77 10.73
N VAL A 49 -21.90 -13.50 11.14
CA VAL A 49 -22.92 -12.57 10.62
C VAL A 49 -22.74 -12.34 9.13
N PHE A 50 -21.50 -12.12 8.66
CA PHE A 50 -21.23 -11.82 7.25
C PHE A 50 -21.24 -13.06 6.35
N LEU A 51 -20.92 -14.25 6.87
CA LEU A 51 -21.09 -15.49 6.12
C LEU A 51 -22.55 -15.90 5.99
N TRP A 52 -23.40 -15.55 6.98
CA TRP A 52 -24.83 -15.85 7.05
C TRP A 52 -25.20 -17.30 6.71
N ASN A 53 -24.31 -18.24 7.04
CA ASN A 53 -24.49 -19.66 6.81
C ASN A 53 -23.89 -20.47 7.98
N ILE A 54 -24.76 -21.18 8.70
CA ILE A 54 -24.39 -21.97 9.89
C ILE A 54 -23.49 -23.15 9.53
N GLU A 55 -23.59 -23.70 8.32
CA GLU A 55 -22.72 -24.78 7.86
C GLU A 55 -21.24 -24.36 7.80
N LEU A 56 -20.98 -23.05 7.70
CA LEU A 56 -19.64 -22.47 7.67
C LEU A 56 -19.09 -22.14 9.06
N TRP A 57 -19.67 -22.71 10.13
CA TRP A 57 -19.22 -22.46 11.50
C TRP A 57 -17.74 -22.72 11.73
N TRP A 58 -17.18 -23.72 11.06
CA TRP A 58 -15.77 -24.09 11.17
C TRP A 58 -14.86 -22.99 10.59
N ILE A 59 -15.32 -22.23 9.58
CA ILE A 59 -14.59 -21.08 9.01
C ILE A 59 -14.53 -19.96 10.02
N ALA A 60 -15.67 -19.58 10.60
CA ALA A 60 -15.74 -18.53 11.62
C ALA A 60 -14.92 -18.89 12.87
N ALA A 61 -14.97 -20.14 13.32
CA ALA A 61 -14.15 -20.64 14.43
C ALA A 61 -12.65 -20.61 14.09
N THR A 62 -12.27 -20.99 12.88
CA THR A 62 -10.85 -20.95 12.43
C THR A 62 -10.35 -19.51 12.32
N ILE A 63 -11.19 -18.57 11.88
CA ILE A 63 -10.86 -17.14 11.88
C ILE A 63 -10.65 -16.65 13.30
N GLY A 64 -11.57 -16.92 14.22
CA GLY A 64 -11.41 -16.52 15.62
C GLY A 64 -10.13 -17.07 16.25
N PHE A 65 -9.85 -18.36 16.04
CA PHE A 65 -8.65 -19.01 16.58
C PHE A 65 -7.35 -18.47 15.96
N SER A 66 -7.29 -18.33 14.64
CA SER A 66 -6.12 -17.78 13.96
C SER A 66 -5.89 -16.30 14.33
N HIS A 67 -6.95 -15.50 14.45
CA HIS A 67 -6.89 -14.13 14.90
C HIS A 67 -6.28 -14.05 16.30
N PHE A 68 -6.76 -14.87 17.25
CA PHE A 68 -6.15 -14.98 18.58
C PHE A 68 -4.63 -15.25 18.52
N LEU A 69 -4.20 -16.24 17.73
CA LEU A 69 -2.78 -16.60 17.64
C LEU A 69 -1.94 -15.46 17.07
N ILE A 70 -2.43 -14.78 16.03
CA ILE A 70 -1.73 -13.66 15.39
C ILE A 70 -1.64 -12.47 16.34
N ASP A 71 -2.77 -12.08 16.95
CA ASP A 71 -2.84 -10.94 17.87
C ASP A 71 -2.01 -11.21 19.13
N TRP A 72 -2.02 -12.44 19.64
CA TRP A 72 -1.15 -12.87 20.75
C TRP A 72 0.34 -12.84 20.39
N ALA A 73 0.71 -13.32 19.21
CA ALA A 73 2.10 -13.26 18.73
C ALA A 73 2.56 -11.80 18.60
N LYS A 74 1.75 -10.93 17.99
CA LYS A 74 1.99 -9.50 17.91
C LYS A 74 2.22 -8.89 19.29
N LEU A 75 1.31 -9.11 20.25
CA LEU A 75 1.43 -8.57 21.61
C LEU A 75 2.67 -9.09 22.36
N THR A 76 3.12 -10.31 22.04
CA THR A 76 4.26 -10.95 22.69
C THR A 76 5.60 -10.45 22.15
N PHE A 77 5.72 -10.34 20.82
CA PHE A 77 6.99 -10.04 20.14
C PHE A 77 7.17 -8.58 19.74
N GLN A 78 6.10 -7.77 19.72
CA GLN A 78 6.24 -6.36 19.40
C GLN A 78 6.99 -5.60 20.50
N ASN A 79 7.78 -4.62 20.06
CA ASN A 79 8.42 -3.63 20.94
C ASN A 79 8.28 -2.23 20.33
N ALA A 80 8.70 -1.20 21.07
CA ALA A 80 8.54 0.20 20.63
C ALA A 80 9.19 0.49 19.26
N LYS A 81 10.27 -0.21 18.90
CA LYS A 81 10.96 -0.02 17.61
C LYS A 81 10.28 -0.80 16.47
N THR A 82 9.70 -1.96 16.77
CA THR A 82 9.12 -2.86 15.76
C THR A 82 7.60 -2.74 15.62
N LYS A 83 6.93 -1.88 16.43
CA LYS A 83 5.47 -1.70 16.46
C LYS A 83 4.87 -1.49 15.06
N ARG A 84 5.47 -0.63 14.23
CA ARG A 84 5.03 -0.40 12.85
C ARG A 84 5.13 -1.66 11.98
N THR A 85 6.24 -2.40 12.08
CA THR A 85 6.44 -3.62 11.31
C THR A 85 5.43 -4.69 11.72
N TRP A 86 5.23 -4.88 13.03
CA TRP A 86 4.26 -5.83 13.56
C TRP A 86 2.82 -5.48 13.19
N PHE A 87 2.46 -4.20 13.10
CA PHE A 87 1.16 -3.80 12.56
C PHE A 87 0.94 -4.32 11.13
N PHE A 88 1.91 -4.18 10.22
CA PHE A 88 1.75 -4.67 8.85
C PHE A 88 1.81 -6.19 8.75
N VAL A 89 2.69 -6.85 9.51
CA VAL A 89 2.80 -8.32 9.55
C VAL A 89 1.48 -8.93 10.06
N ASP A 90 0.92 -8.35 11.12
CA ASP A 90 -0.38 -8.72 11.67
C ASP A 90 -1.49 -8.67 10.62
N GLN A 91 -1.67 -7.53 9.94
CA GLN A 91 -2.70 -7.39 8.91
C GLN A 91 -2.49 -8.35 7.73
N LEU A 92 -1.23 -8.57 7.31
CA LEU A 92 -0.91 -9.52 6.26
C LEU A 92 -1.29 -10.95 6.66
N LEU A 93 -0.96 -11.38 7.89
CA LEU A 93 -1.29 -12.73 8.36
C LEU A 93 -2.80 -12.96 8.42
N HIS A 94 -3.58 -11.99 8.89
CA HIS A 94 -5.04 -12.08 8.89
C HIS A 94 -5.62 -12.25 7.48
N VAL A 95 -5.18 -11.41 6.54
CA VAL A 95 -5.62 -11.50 5.14
C VAL A 95 -5.21 -12.83 4.50
N LEU A 96 -4.00 -13.34 4.80
CA LEU A 96 -3.54 -14.64 4.31
C LEU A 96 -4.40 -15.79 4.84
N VAL A 97 -4.82 -15.76 6.11
CA VAL A 97 -5.74 -16.78 6.64
C VAL A 97 -7.09 -16.72 5.93
N ILE A 98 -7.65 -15.52 5.74
CA ILE A 98 -8.93 -15.34 5.02
C ILE A 98 -8.81 -15.84 3.57
N ALA A 99 -7.70 -15.52 2.89
CA ALA A 99 -7.41 -15.99 1.54
C ALA A 99 -7.30 -17.52 1.48
N ALA A 100 -6.53 -18.13 2.40
CA ALA A 100 -6.37 -19.58 2.47
C ALA A 100 -7.70 -20.31 2.71
N LEU A 101 -8.51 -19.83 3.67
CA LEU A 101 -9.84 -20.41 3.92
C LEU A 101 -10.78 -20.25 2.70
N SER A 102 -10.69 -19.11 2.02
CA SER A 102 -11.48 -18.87 0.81
C SER A 102 -11.09 -19.80 -0.34
N MET A 103 -9.79 -20.05 -0.52
CA MET A 103 -9.27 -20.99 -1.52
C MET A 103 -9.61 -22.45 -1.18
N LEU A 104 -9.52 -22.84 0.09
CA LEU A 104 -9.89 -24.19 0.53
C LEU A 104 -11.37 -24.48 0.33
N TYR A 105 -12.24 -23.49 0.56
CA TYR A 105 -13.68 -23.65 0.40
C TYR A 105 -14.13 -23.58 -1.06
N PHE A 106 -13.47 -22.77 -1.90
CA PHE A 106 -13.69 -22.72 -3.35
C PHE A 106 -12.40 -23.12 -4.09
N PRO A 107 -12.12 -24.43 -4.25
CA PRO A 107 -10.87 -24.94 -4.83
C PRO A 107 -10.70 -24.69 -6.35
N TYR A 108 -11.56 -23.86 -6.96
CA TYR A 108 -11.45 -23.43 -8.36
C TYR A 108 -10.48 -22.24 -8.56
N PHE A 109 -9.55 -22.02 -7.63
CA PHE A 109 -8.48 -21.05 -7.83
C PHE A 109 -7.41 -21.66 -8.74
N ILE A 110 -7.47 -21.37 -10.04
CA ILE A 110 -6.49 -21.83 -11.01
C ILE A 110 -5.39 -20.76 -11.08
N TRP A 111 -4.14 -21.12 -10.77
CA TRP A 111 -3.00 -20.20 -10.85
C TRP A 111 -2.85 -19.55 -12.24
N GLU A 112 -3.31 -20.25 -13.28
CA GLU A 112 -3.33 -19.80 -14.68
C GLU A 112 -4.22 -18.57 -14.88
N ASP A 113 -5.23 -18.35 -14.04
CA ASP A 113 -6.07 -17.14 -14.07
C ASP A 113 -5.32 -15.88 -13.61
N PHE A 114 -4.27 -16.04 -12.79
CA PHE A 114 -3.45 -14.93 -12.27
C PHE A 114 -2.15 -14.74 -13.06
N PHE A 115 -1.59 -15.80 -13.62
CA PHE A 115 -0.35 -15.78 -14.40
C PHE A 115 -0.59 -15.88 -15.90
N ASN A 116 -1.67 -15.28 -16.39
CA ASN A 116 -1.92 -15.12 -17.82
C ASN A 116 -1.11 -13.96 -18.43
N SER A 117 -1.05 -13.90 -19.76
CA SER A 117 -0.31 -12.88 -20.50
C SER A 117 -0.75 -11.45 -20.17
N GLU A 118 -2.04 -11.23 -19.88
CA GLU A 118 -2.58 -9.91 -19.53
C GLU A 118 -2.11 -9.46 -18.14
N SER A 119 -2.18 -10.35 -17.17
CA SER A 119 -1.73 -10.12 -15.80
C SER A 119 -0.21 -9.92 -15.76
N LEU A 120 0.56 -10.71 -16.51
CA LEU A 120 2.00 -10.51 -16.64
C LEU A 120 2.36 -9.18 -17.31
N LYS A 121 1.59 -8.74 -18.32
CA LYS A 121 1.73 -7.42 -18.95
C LYS A 121 1.53 -6.30 -17.91
N LEU A 122 0.48 -6.39 -17.09
CA LEU A 122 0.20 -5.44 -16.02
C LEU A 122 1.27 -5.44 -14.92
N ILE A 123 1.66 -6.62 -14.43
CA ILE A 123 2.70 -6.78 -13.40
C ILE A 123 4.02 -6.18 -13.89
N THR A 124 4.42 -6.47 -15.13
CA THR A 124 5.65 -5.95 -15.73
C THR A 124 5.62 -4.42 -15.80
N ALA A 125 4.51 -3.83 -16.23
CA ALA A 125 4.34 -2.38 -16.27
C ALA A 125 4.44 -1.73 -14.88
N VAL A 126 3.76 -2.30 -13.88
CA VAL A 126 3.83 -1.80 -12.49
C VAL A 126 5.26 -1.89 -11.96
N VAL A 127 5.95 -3.02 -12.15
CA VAL A 127 7.35 -3.18 -11.73
C VAL A 127 8.23 -2.16 -12.43
N PHE A 128 8.11 -1.99 -13.75
CA PHE A 128 8.89 -1.05 -14.53
C PHE A 128 8.73 0.41 -14.04
N LEU A 129 7.50 0.83 -13.70
CA LEU A 129 7.20 2.19 -13.23
C LEU A 129 7.74 2.50 -11.83
N THR A 130 8.20 1.50 -11.08
CA THR A 130 8.74 1.69 -9.73
C THR A 130 10.23 2.10 -9.76
N VAL A 131 11.12 1.18 -9.39
CA VAL A 131 12.57 1.39 -9.28
C VAL A 131 13.23 1.53 -10.66
N PRO A 132 12.93 0.70 -11.69
CA PRO A 132 13.59 0.81 -13.00
C PRO A 132 13.42 2.19 -13.63
N SER A 133 12.19 2.70 -13.70
CA SER A 133 11.92 4.06 -14.21
C SER A 133 12.61 5.15 -13.38
N SER A 134 12.67 5.00 -12.05
CA SER A 134 13.38 5.95 -11.18
C SER A 134 14.89 6.01 -11.50
N ILE A 135 15.50 4.85 -11.78
CA ILE A 135 16.91 4.77 -12.18
C ILE A 135 17.10 5.42 -13.56
N PHE A 136 16.24 5.08 -14.53
CA PHE A 136 16.33 5.64 -15.88
C PHE A 136 16.22 7.17 -15.89
N ILE A 137 15.21 7.72 -15.20
CA ILE A 137 15.02 9.17 -15.05
C ILE A 137 16.25 9.80 -14.40
N LYS A 138 16.73 9.26 -13.27
CA LYS A 138 17.90 9.78 -12.57
C LYS A 138 19.14 9.82 -13.47
N THR A 139 19.37 8.75 -14.24
CA THR A 139 20.50 8.67 -15.17
C THR A 139 20.36 9.70 -16.30
N LEU A 140 19.18 9.83 -16.91
CA LEU A 140 18.94 10.82 -17.95
C LEU A 140 19.16 12.24 -17.45
N ILE A 141 18.56 12.59 -16.31
CA ILE A 141 18.62 13.97 -15.81
C ILE A 141 19.96 14.34 -15.17
N SER A 142 20.87 13.37 -14.99
CA SER A 142 22.15 13.56 -14.29
C SER A 142 22.98 14.69 -14.91
N ILE A 143 22.88 14.89 -16.22
CA ILE A 143 23.57 15.93 -17.01
C ILE A 143 23.17 17.34 -16.55
N TRP A 144 21.94 17.52 -16.07
CA TRP A 144 21.40 18.82 -15.63
C TRP A 144 21.40 19.00 -14.11
N THR A 145 22.04 18.10 -13.36
CA THR A 145 22.09 18.18 -11.90
C THR A 145 22.84 19.45 -11.49
N PRO A 146 22.21 20.40 -10.77
CA PRO A 146 22.87 21.62 -10.37
C PRO A 146 24.01 21.34 -9.38
N VAL A 147 25.17 21.97 -9.58
CA VAL A 147 26.39 21.82 -8.76
C VAL A 147 26.15 22.10 -7.27
N THR A 148 25.16 22.93 -6.94
CA THR A 148 24.77 23.25 -5.55
C THR A 148 24.02 22.13 -4.83
N VAL A 149 23.75 21.00 -5.49
CA VAL A 149 23.17 19.78 -4.90
C VAL A 149 24.26 18.85 -4.33
N GLU A 150 25.52 19.31 -4.26
CA GLU A 150 26.51 18.67 -3.39
C GLU A 150 26.03 18.73 -1.94
N HIS A 151 25.54 17.57 -1.49
CA HIS A 151 25.21 17.17 -0.13
C HIS A 151 25.61 18.20 0.95
N SER A 152 24.75 19.20 1.19
CA SER A 152 24.71 19.78 2.53
C SER A 152 24.46 18.60 3.47
N LYS A 153 25.43 18.27 4.32
CA LYS A 153 25.48 17.11 5.24
C LYS A 153 24.26 17.03 6.21
N LEU A 154 23.26 17.87 6.04
CA LEU A 154 22.02 18.00 6.81
C LEU A 154 20.79 17.38 6.13
N GLN A 155 20.85 16.96 4.86
CA GLN A 155 19.76 16.14 4.29
C GLN A 155 19.91 14.70 4.81
N THR A 156 19.17 14.39 5.88
CA THR A 156 19.02 13.02 6.37
C THR A 156 18.54 12.10 5.24
N GLU A 157 19.12 10.91 5.11
CA GLU A 157 18.79 9.90 4.09
C GLU A 157 17.26 9.61 3.98
N SER A 158 16.51 9.85 5.06
CA SER A 158 15.05 9.76 5.09
C SER A 158 14.32 10.67 4.10
N LEU A 159 14.79 11.92 3.91
CA LEU A 159 14.17 12.90 3.01
C LEU A 159 14.44 12.58 1.54
N VAL A 160 15.65 12.10 1.23
CA VAL A 160 16.03 11.68 -0.13
C VAL A 160 15.18 10.48 -0.57
N ASN A 161 14.93 9.53 0.34
CA ASN A 161 14.06 8.40 0.08
C ASN A 161 12.59 8.82 -0.15
N ALA A 162 12.09 9.83 0.56
CA ALA A 162 10.72 10.34 0.37
C ALA A 162 10.47 10.81 -1.07
N GLY A 163 11.39 11.57 -1.67
CA GLY A 163 11.27 12.04 -3.06
C GLY A 163 11.19 10.90 -4.09
N LYS A 164 11.97 9.83 -3.89
CA LYS A 164 11.89 8.61 -4.72
C LYS A 164 10.51 7.97 -4.64
N TYR A 165 9.97 7.80 -3.43
CA TYR A 165 8.65 7.19 -3.24
C TYR A 165 7.52 8.07 -3.79
N ILE A 166 7.60 9.41 -3.65
CA ILE A 166 6.66 10.34 -4.28
C ILE A 166 6.62 10.14 -5.80
N GLY A 167 7.78 10.10 -6.45
CA GLY A 167 7.84 9.87 -7.90
C GLY A 167 7.27 8.52 -8.34
N ILE A 168 7.45 7.46 -7.54
CA ILE A 168 6.84 6.14 -7.80
C ILE A 168 5.31 6.23 -7.70
N LEU A 169 4.79 6.85 -6.63
CA LEU A 169 3.34 6.98 -6.41
C LEU A 169 2.67 7.78 -7.53
N GLU A 170 3.28 8.89 -7.95
CA GLU A 170 2.77 9.69 -9.08
C GLU A 170 2.68 8.88 -10.36
N ARG A 171 3.74 8.14 -10.73
CA ARG A 171 3.72 7.32 -11.96
C ARG A 171 2.68 6.22 -11.90
N LEU A 172 2.52 5.55 -10.76
CA LEU A 172 1.49 4.54 -10.57
C LEU A 172 0.09 5.15 -10.66
N LEU A 173 -0.11 6.36 -10.14
CA LEU A 173 -1.40 7.06 -10.22
C LEU A 173 -1.72 7.50 -11.66
N VAL A 174 -0.74 8.03 -12.41
CA VAL A 174 -0.90 8.30 -13.86
C VAL A 174 -1.32 7.01 -14.59
N PHE A 175 -0.58 5.94 -14.32
CA PHE A 175 -0.81 4.66 -14.98
C PHE A 175 -2.22 4.12 -14.70
N VAL A 176 -2.68 4.18 -13.44
CA VAL A 176 -4.05 3.81 -13.06
C VAL A 176 -5.06 4.66 -13.84
N PHE A 177 -4.94 6.00 -13.83
CA PHE A 177 -5.84 6.88 -14.56
C PHE A 177 -5.95 6.53 -16.05
N ILE A 178 -4.83 6.17 -16.69
CA ILE A 178 -4.86 5.72 -18.08
C ILE A 178 -5.56 4.38 -18.21
N LEU A 179 -5.30 3.41 -17.32
CA LEU A 179 -5.96 2.11 -17.37
C LEU A 179 -7.48 2.22 -17.23
N VAL A 180 -7.97 3.14 -16.38
CA VAL A 180 -9.41 3.38 -16.18
C VAL A 180 -10.02 4.42 -17.14
N ASP A 181 -9.31 4.82 -18.20
CA ASP A 181 -9.76 5.80 -19.21
C ASP A 181 -10.04 7.23 -18.68
N HIS A 182 -9.55 7.56 -17.50
CA HIS A 182 -9.71 8.87 -16.86
C HIS A 182 -8.49 9.78 -17.10
N TRP A 183 -8.30 10.20 -18.36
CA TRP A 183 -7.19 11.07 -18.78
C TRP A 183 -7.15 12.41 -18.05
N GLU A 184 -8.31 12.92 -17.66
CA GLU A 184 -8.48 14.12 -16.85
C GLU A 184 -7.74 14.04 -15.51
N GLY A 185 -7.64 12.85 -14.91
CA GLY A 185 -6.90 12.63 -13.67
C GLY A 185 -5.40 12.88 -13.82
N VAL A 186 -4.84 12.54 -14.99
CA VAL A 186 -3.44 12.84 -15.32
C VAL A 186 -3.22 14.35 -15.39
N GLY A 187 -4.13 15.07 -16.08
CA GLY A 187 -4.09 16.53 -16.19
C GLY A 187 -4.21 17.22 -14.82
N PHE A 188 -5.14 16.77 -13.98
CA PHE A 188 -5.31 17.27 -12.61
C PHE A 188 -4.04 17.10 -11.78
N MET A 189 -3.37 15.94 -11.86
CA MET A 189 -2.17 15.68 -11.09
C MET A 189 -0.98 16.57 -11.53
N ILE A 190 -0.80 16.78 -12.84
CA ILE A 190 0.23 17.71 -13.36
C ILE A 190 -0.06 19.15 -12.89
N ALA A 191 -1.32 19.58 -12.95
CA ALA A 191 -1.73 20.90 -12.50
C ALA A 191 -1.49 21.09 -11.00
N ALA A 192 -1.91 20.14 -10.17
CA ALA A 192 -1.69 20.19 -8.71
C ALA A 192 -0.20 20.30 -8.36
N LYS A 193 0.65 19.50 -9.02
CA LYS A 193 2.11 19.57 -8.82
C LYS A 193 2.71 20.90 -9.26
N SER A 194 2.19 21.50 -10.31
CA SER A 194 2.61 22.82 -10.78
C SER A 194 2.25 23.91 -9.78
N VAL A 195 1.02 23.88 -9.21
CA VAL A 195 0.55 24.82 -8.16
C VAL A 195 1.50 24.87 -6.97
N PHE A 196 1.92 23.71 -6.44
CA PHE A 196 2.86 23.65 -5.32
C PHE A 196 4.27 24.13 -5.65
N ARG A 197 4.62 24.22 -6.94
CA ARG A 197 5.96 24.65 -7.41
C ARG A 197 6.02 26.14 -7.75
N PHE A 198 4.88 26.81 -7.93
CA PHE A 198 4.84 28.24 -8.26
C PHE A 198 5.38 29.13 -7.13
N SER A 199 5.23 28.74 -5.87
CA SER A 199 5.81 29.47 -4.73
C SER A 199 7.33 29.50 -4.75
N ASP A 200 7.96 28.41 -5.22
CA ASP A 200 9.42 28.25 -5.22
C ASP A 200 10.10 28.97 -6.40
N LEU A 201 9.35 29.24 -7.48
CA LEU A 201 9.83 29.98 -8.66
C LEU A 201 10.10 31.46 -8.39
N ALA A 202 9.52 32.03 -7.33
CA ALA A 202 9.65 33.46 -6.99
C ALA A 202 11.05 33.83 -6.49
N GLU A 203 11.86 32.86 -6.04
CA GLU A 203 13.22 33.09 -5.55
C GLU A 203 14.28 32.77 -6.61
N ALA A 204 15.02 33.79 -7.08
CA ALA A 204 16.02 33.64 -8.15
C ALA A 204 17.12 32.59 -7.88
N LYS A 205 17.42 32.31 -6.60
CA LYS A 205 18.41 31.30 -6.17
C LYS A 205 17.93 29.85 -6.43
N GLN A 206 16.62 29.63 -6.57
CA GLN A 206 16.03 28.30 -6.71
C GLN A 206 15.70 27.92 -8.16
N ARG A 207 15.84 28.84 -9.13
CA ARG A 207 15.40 28.64 -10.52
C ARG A 207 15.97 27.39 -11.20
N LYS A 208 17.28 27.14 -11.07
CA LYS A 208 17.94 25.94 -11.64
C LYS A 208 17.42 24.63 -11.02
N LEU A 209 17.15 24.64 -9.71
CA LEU A 209 16.58 23.48 -9.02
C LEU A 209 15.12 23.26 -9.44
N THR A 210 14.36 24.32 -9.66
CA THR A 210 12.98 24.22 -10.13
C THR A 210 12.90 23.69 -11.56
N GLU A 211 13.76 24.17 -12.47
CA GLU A 211 13.86 23.64 -13.84
C GLU A 211 14.28 22.15 -13.84
N TYR A 212 15.28 21.78 -13.03
CA TYR A 212 15.70 20.38 -12.86
C TYR A 212 14.55 19.46 -12.45
N VAL A 213 13.77 19.87 -11.43
CA VAL A 213 12.63 19.05 -10.96
C VAL A 213 11.46 19.06 -11.94
N LEU A 214 11.22 20.17 -12.66
CA LEU A 214 10.19 20.23 -13.69
C LEU A 214 10.48 19.24 -14.81
N ILE A 215 11.72 19.24 -15.33
CA ILE A 215 12.17 18.28 -16.35
C ILE A 215 12.02 16.85 -15.85
N GLY A 216 12.48 16.56 -14.63
CA GLY A 216 12.35 15.22 -14.04
C GLY A 216 10.90 14.77 -13.90
N THR A 217 10.01 15.70 -13.55
CA THR A 217 8.56 15.43 -13.44
C THR A 217 7.96 15.15 -14.81
N LEU A 218 8.19 15.99 -15.81
CA LEU A 218 7.64 15.79 -17.15
C LEU A 218 8.12 14.46 -17.76
N LEU A 219 9.40 14.12 -17.60
CA LEU A 219 9.93 12.83 -18.04
C LEU A 219 9.26 11.66 -17.31
N SER A 220 9.07 11.78 -15.99
CA SER A 220 8.41 10.77 -15.16
C SER A 220 6.96 10.51 -15.60
N PHE A 221 6.19 11.58 -15.84
CA PHE A 221 4.83 11.49 -16.35
C PHE A 221 4.80 10.91 -17.76
N GLY A 222 5.70 11.36 -18.64
CA GLY A 222 5.81 10.83 -20.01
C GLY A 222 6.05 9.33 -20.05
N ILE A 223 6.96 8.81 -19.21
CA ILE A 223 7.20 7.37 -19.08
C ILE A 223 5.93 6.64 -18.61
N ALA A 224 5.26 7.16 -17.57
CA ALA A 224 4.03 6.55 -17.08
C ALA A 224 2.90 6.53 -18.12
N VAL A 225 2.77 7.61 -18.91
CA VAL A 225 1.80 7.70 -19.99
C VAL A 225 2.08 6.68 -21.08
N LEU A 226 3.33 6.63 -21.56
CA LEU A 226 3.74 5.69 -22.60
C LEU A 226 3.56 4.24 -22.15
N THR A 227 3.95 3.91 -20.92
CA THR A 227 3.72 2.57 -20.37
C THR A 227 2.22 2.24 -20.27
N GLY A 228 1.37 3.17 -19.85
CA GLY A 228 -0.08 2.99 -19.81
C GLY A 228 -0.67 2.70 -21.19
N ILE A 229 -0.27 3.45 -22.21
CA ILE A 229 -0.72 3.25 -23.60
C ILE A 229 -0.26 1.88 -24.12
N LEU A 230 1.01 1.52 -23.91
CA LEU A 230 1.55 0.22 -24.36
C LEU A 230 0.84 -0.98 -23.71
N VAL A 231 0.33 -0.83 -22.49
CA VAL A 231 -0.47 -1.87 -21.83
C VAL A 231 -1.88 -1.95 -22.38
N LYS A 232 -2.44 -0.85 -22.88
CA LYS A 232 -3.80 -0.83 -23.46
C LYS A 232 -3.88 -1.37 -24.88
N ILE A 233 -2.79 -1.26 -25.64
CA ILE A 233 -2.64 -1.89 -26.96
C ILE A 233 -2.47 -3.41 -26.78
#